data_AF-A0A432LAH0-F1
#
_entry.id   AF-A0A432LAH0-F1
#
_cell.length_a   1.000
_cell.length_b   1.000
_cell.length_c   1.000
_cell.angle_alpha   90.00
_cell.angle_beta   90.00
_cell.angle_gamma   90.00
#
_symmetry.space_group_name_H-M   'P 1'
#
loop_
_entity.id
_entity.type
_entity.pdbx_description
1 polymer ?
#
loop_
_entity_poly.entity_id
_entity_poly.type
_entity_poly.pdbx_seq_one_letter_code
_entity_poly.pdbx_strand_id
1 'polypeptide(L)'
;MHVENRIDNFILNEEYKIFGFGMSVVSEIIGNVFADDYCFYNQRDRVAVENILKLTPNYSRGDTDGKKFIKFQNCLKENQIIEQYLKVIGKRTNLPIYYEVDQFFSFLFERFGKNGKDGDDDIPQYWLLASGEHGVMWDDFYNNEIIAIGWEEIGDLKQYNSKREITDALKEELQLNNPTNVALANYQFAYEMKSGDYVFIKRGKKHIIGFGKIISDYQYDPSREIYHSVRKVEWLATGEWSVEDEPIHTKTLTNITSYEDYVERLLEKVGMLDTGTNPPTGTKPNYEGPAPYTFEQVLSEVFMEAEKIEEILETLDYKKNIILQGPPGVGKTFVAKRLAYLHMGVKDDSKIEFLQFHQSYSYEDFIRGYKPNLEGNFTLKDGIFYTFCKKAIDDPENNYYMIIDEINRGNLSKIFGELMMLIEADKRGNKYAVKLAYSIGEEKFYIPSNIHLIGTMNTADRSLALVDYALRRRFSFINVEPAFHTDSFKEFLISKGISKGFIEKLIISIDEVNQEIINDKINLGKGYEIGHSYFCPTIERVDDEEKWYERIVRLEIAPLLKEYWFDREDKVSEILNRLQ
;
A
#
# COMPACT_ATOMS: atom_id res chain seq x y z
N MET A 1 34.01 14.75 -14.85
CA MET A 1 33.40 13.49 -14.38
C MET A 1 32.31 13.12 -15.38
N HIS A 2 32.40 11.93 -15.98
CA HIS A 2 31.44 11.49 -17.00
C HIS A 2 30.02 11.42 -16.43
N VAL A 3 29.00 11.67 -17.26
CA VAL A 3 27.58 11.70 -16.86
C VAL A 3 27.16 10.39 -16.21
N GLU A 4 27.64 9.24 -16.71
CA GLU A 4 27.46 7.92 -16.09
C GLU A 4 27.89 7.89 -14.62
N ASN A 5 29.08 8.38 -14.28
CA ASN A 5 29.60 8.36 -12.91
C ASN A 5 28.83 9.30 -11.99
N ARG A 6 28.21 10.35 -12.54
CA ARG A 6 27.34 11.26 -11.77
C ARG A 6 25.98 10.65 -11.50
N ILE A 7 25.41 9.93 -12.48
CA ILE A 7 24.18 9.14 -12.31
C ILE A 7 24.41 8.11 -11.22
N ASP A 8 25.48 7.32 -11.34
CA ASP A 8 25.79 6.26 -10.40
C ASP A 8 26.02 6.80 -8.98
N ASN A 9 26.74 7.93 -8.84
CA ASN A 9 26.90 8.56 -7.54
C ASN A 9 25.57 9.09 -6.96
N PHE A 10 24.68 9.63 -7.77
CA PHE A 10 23.39 10.14 -7.29
C PHE A 10 22.48 9.01 -6.79
N ILE A 11 22.60 7.82 -7.39
CA ILE A 11 21.79 6.65 -7.06
C ILE A 11 22.40 5.84 -5.89
N LEU A 12 23.72 5.70 -5.86
CA LEU A 12 24.42 4.74 -5.00
C LEU A 12 25.19 5.37 -3.83
N ASN A 13 25.57 6.65 -3.89
CA ASN A 13 26.36 7.27 -2.82
C ASN A 13 25.45 7.75 -1.68
N GLU A 14 25.64 7.23 -0.46
CA GLU A 14 24.83 7.58 0.72
C GLU A 14 24.81 9.07 1.07
N GLU A 15 25.84 9.82 0.68
CA GLU A 15 25.90 11.28 0.90
C GLU A 15 24.97 12.06 -0.05
N TYR A 16 24.67 11.50 -1.22
CA TYR A 16 23.86 12.15 -2.27
C TYR A 16 22.54 11.43 -2.56
N LYS A 17 22.36 10.22 -2.04
CA LYS A 17 21.19 9.37 -2.29
C LYS A 17 19.95 9.96 -1.60
N ILE A 18 18.96 10.29 -2.40
CA ILE A 18 17.65 10.76 -1.92
C ILE A 18 16.68 9.58 -1.91
N PHE A 19 16.01 9.37 -0.79
CA PHE A 19 15.03 8.29 -0.64
C PHE A 19 13.91 8.42 -1.70
N GLY A 20 13.67 7.34 -2.45
CA GLY A 20 12.67 7.29 -3.54
C GLY A 20 13.17 7.72 -4.93
N PHE A 21 14.43 8.15 -5.08
CA PHE A 21 14.98 8.57 -6.38
C PHE A 21 15.77 7.42 -7.01
N GLY A 22 15.10 6.62 -7.84
CA GLY A 22 15.73 5.59 -8.69
C GLY A 22 16.14 6.10 -10.07
N MET A 23 16.67 5.22 -10.92
CA MET A 23 17.16 5.58 -12.26
C MET A 23 16.12 6.29 -13.14
N SER A 24 14.83 5.93 -13.03
CA SER A 24 13.74 6.62 -13.76
C SER A 24 13.67 8.11 -13.39
N VAL A 25 13.71 8.43 -12.08
CA VAL A 25 13.61 9.81 -11.59
C VAL A 25 14.88 10.60 -11.96
N VAL A 26 16.05 9.97 -11.82
CA VAL A 26 17.32 10.60 -12.21
C VAL A 26 17.37 10.85 -13.72
N SER A 27 16.87 9.92 -14.52
CA SER A 27 16.75 10.13 -15.96
C SER A 27 15.79 11.25 -16.30
N GLU A 28 14.67 11.39 -15.61
CA GLU A 28 13.73 12.49 -15.83
C GLU A 28 14.37 13.83 -15.53
N ILE A 29 15.14 13.94 -14.45
CA ILE A 29 15.87 15.16 -14.12
C ILE A 29 16.89 15.49 -15.23
N ILE A 30 17.65 14.50 -15.68
CA ILE A 30 18.64 14.70 -16.75
C ILE A 30 17.97 15.08 -18.07
N GLY A 31 16.91 14.37 -18.45
CA GLY A 31 16.11 14.64 -19.64
C GLY A 31 15.46 16.02 -19.61
N ASN A 32 15.07 16.52 -18.42
CA ASN A 32 14.52 17.86 -18.29
C ASN A 32 15.58 18.97 -18.31
N VAL A 33 16.74 18.75 -17.67
CA VAL A 33 17.82 19.75 -17.59
C VAL A 33 18.60 19.83 -18.91
N PHE A 34 18.76 18.71 -19.60
CA PHE A 34 19.55 18.57 -20.83
C PHE A 34 18.69 18.02 -21.97
N ALA A 35 17.52 18.63 -22.17
CA ALA A 35 16.48 18.19 -23.08
C ALA A 35 16.85 18.20 -24.58
N ASP A 36 17.98 18.84 -24.94
CA ASP A 36 18.52 18.81 -26.31
C ASP A 36 19.59 17.73 -26.50
N ASP A 37 20.12 17.15 -25.43
CA ASP A 37 21.25 16.22 -25.46
C ASP A 37 20.86 14.77 -25.13
N TYR A 38 19.81 14.59 -24.33
CA TYR A 38 19.39 13.29 -23.81
C TYR A 38 17.88 13.08 -23.88
N CYS A 39 17.49 11.87 -24.29
CA CYS A 39 16.13 11.36 -24.13
C CYS A 39 15.90 10.84 -22.71
N PHE A 40 14.64 10.71 -22.31
CA PHE A 40 14.31 10.01 -21.08
C PHE A 40 14.64 8.52 -21.21
N TYR A 41 14.86 7.89 -20.06
CA TYR A 41 15.23 6.51 -19.90
C TYR A 41 14.39 5.90 -18.78
N ASN A 42 13.11 5.73 -19.09
CA ASN A 42 12.19 4.96 -18.27
C ASN A 42 11.80 3.65 -19.00
N GLN A 43 11.02 2.81 -18.35
CA GLN A 43 10.63 1.51 -18.89
C GLN A 43 9.86 1.61 -20.22
N ARG A 44 8.97 2.59 -20.35
CA ARG A 44 8.17 2.81 -21.56
C ARG A 44 9.07 3.11 -22.75
N ASP A 45 10.07 3.97 -22.56
CA ASP A 45 11.01 4.37 -23.62
C ASP A 45 11.93 3.21 -24.01
N ARG A 46 12.37 2.41 -23.02
CA ARG A 46 13.10 1.16 -23.28
C ARG A 46 12.28 0.20 -24.13
N VAL A 47 11.04 -0.09 -23.77
CA VAL A 47 10.18 -1.00 -24.54
C VAL A 47 9.90 -0.45 -25.95
N ALA A 48 9.72 0.86 -26.11
CA ALA A 48 9.57 1.48 -27.42
C ALA A 48 10.80 1.27 -28.30
N VAL A 49 12.00 1.46 -27.74
CA VAL A 49 13.26 1.35 -28.49
C VAL A 49 13.67 -0.10 -28.74
N GLU A 50 13.59 -0.93 -27.70
CA GLU A 50 14.11 -2.30 -27.70
C GLU A 50 13.13 -3.27 -28.34
N ASN A 51 11.84 -3.17 -28.00
CA ASN A 51 10.87 -4.19 -28.39
C ASN A 51 10.07 -3.78 -29.63
N ILE A 52 9.73 -2.50 -29.75
CA ILE A 52 8.93 -2.00 -30.87
C ILE A 52 9.81 -1.58 -32.04
N LEU A 53 10.83 -0.76 -31.79
CA LEU A 53 11.80 -0.35 -32.82
C LEU A 53 12.90 -1.40 -33.06
N LYS A 54 12.98 -2.45 -32.22
CA LYS A 54 13.92 -3.58 -32.35
C LYS A 54 15.38 -3.13 -32.39
N LEU A 55 15.71 -2.09 -31.63
CA LEU A 55 17.08 -1.61 -31.47
C LEU A 55 17.70 -2.22 -30.21
N THR A 56 18.97 -2.61 -30.28
CA THR A 56 19.66 -3.24 -29.15
C THR A 56 20.72 -2.30 -28.58
N PRO A 57 20.43 -1.59 -27.49
CA PRO A 57 21.48 -0.95 -26.71
C PRO A 57 22.40 -2.06 -26.18
N ASN A 58 23.70 -2.02 -26.50
CA ASN A 58 24.67 -3.09 -26.24
C ASN A 58 24.98 -3.29 -24.74
N TYR A 59 23.98 -3.66 -23.94
CA TYR A 59 24.09 -3.90 -22.51
C TYR A 59 25.01 -5.08 -22.20
N SER A 60 25.73 -4.99 -21.10
CA SER A 60 26.66 -6.00 -20.63
C SER A 60 26.37 -6.32 -19.16
N ARG A 61 26.57 -7.59 -18.79
CA ARG A 61 26.39 -8.03 -17.40
C ARG A 61 27.36 -7.26 -16.50
N GLY A 62 26.83 -6.61 -15.45
CA GLY A 62 27.58 -5.73 -14.56
C GLY A 62 27.62 -4.26 -14.96
N ASP A 63 26.87 -3.84 -15.99
CA ASP A 63 26.68 -2.42 -16.27
C ASP A 63 25.91 -1.74 -15.12
N THR A 64 26.44 -0.61 -14.67
CA THR A 64 25.76 0.31 -13.74
C THR A 64 24.64 1.04 -14.45
N ASP A 65 23.72 1.64 -13.69
CA ASP A 65 22.57 2.36 -14.25
C ASP A 65 23.02 3.54 -15.13
N GLY A 66 24.09 4.25 -14.75
CA GLY A 66 24.71 5.27 -15.57
C GLY A 66 25.26 4.75 -16.90
N LYS A 67 25.86 3.54 -16.91
CA LYS A 67 26.33 2.90 -18.15
C LYS A 67 25.17 2.46 -19.04
N LYS A 68 24.12 1.88 -18.46
CA LYS A 68 22.91 1.49 -19.19
C LYS A 68 22.24 2.71 -19.82
N PHE A 69 22.14 3.81 -19.07
CA PHE A 69 21.66 5.09 -19.60
C PHE A 69 22.49 5.54 -20.81
N ILE A 70 23.81 5.63 -20.70
CA ILE A 70 24.65 6.09 -21.81
C ILE A 70 24.57 5.14 -23.02
N LYS A 71 24.53 3.83 -22.81
CA LYS A 71 24.36 2.84 -23.89
C LYS A 71 23.03 3.02 -24.63
N PHE A 72 21.95 3.32 -23.90
CA PHE A 72 20.66 3.67 -24.50
C PHE A 72 20.74 4.93 -25.35
N GLN A 73 21.32 6.01 -24.80
CA GLN A 73 21.45 7.28 -25.53
C GLN A 73 22.33 7.14 -26.78
N ASN A 74 23.41 6.34 -26.69
CA ASN A 74 24.26 6.04 -27.84
C ASN A 74 23.51 5.22 -28.88
N CYS A 75 22.70 4.23 -28.48
CA CYS A 75 21.86 3.46 -29.38
C CYS A 75 20.91 4.37 -30.19
N LEU A 76 20.30 5.37 -29.55
CA LEU A 76 19.44 6.36 -30.24
C LEU A 76 20.23 7.19 -31.26
N LYS A 77 21.45 7.59 -30.92
CA LYS A 77 22.34 8.41 -31.77
C LYS A 77 22.88 7.60 -32.95
N GLU A 78 23.35 6.39 -32.71
CA GLU A 78 23.88 5.46 -33.72
C GLU A 78 22.81 5.09 -34.75
N ASN A 79 21.56 4.93 -34.30
CA ASN A 79 20.42 4.65 -35.19
C ASN A 79 19.72 5.92 -35.72
N GLN A 80 20.31 7.10 -35.49
CA GLN A 80 19.83 8.39 -36.00
C GLN A 80 18.33 8.65 -35.72
N ILE A 81 17.83 8.26 -34.54
CA ILE A 81 16.40 8.28 -34.23
C ILE A 81 15.77 9.67 -34.41
N ILE A 82 16.50 10.73 -34.05
CA ILE A 82 16.02 12.10 -34.25
C ILE A 82 15.81 12.40 -35.74
N GLU A 83 16.77 12.06 -36.60
CA GLU A 83 16.67 12.33 -38.03
C GLU A 83 15.52 11.54 -38.66
N GLN A 84 15.33 10.29 -38.23
CA GLN A 84 14.21 9.46 -38.68
C GLN A 84 12.87 10.03 -38.20
N TYR A 85 12.78 10.45 -36.94
CA TYR A 85 11.59 11.12 -36.40
C TYR A 85 11.26 12.40 -37.17
N LEU A 86 12.25 13.26 -37.41
CA LEU A 86 12.08 14.49 -38.18
C LEU A 86 11.71 14.23 -39.64
N LYS A 87 12.19 13.13 -40.23
CA LYS A 87 11.87 12.76 -41.61
C LYS A 87 10.44 12.20 -41.75
N VAL A 88 10.00 11.39 -40.80
CA VAL A 88 8.70 10.70 -40.87
C VAL A 88 7.58 11.58 -40.32
N ILE A 89 7.81 12.20 -39.16
CA ILE A 89 6.80 12.97 -38.44
C ILE A 89 7.02 14.46 -38.65
N GLY A 90 8.26 14.93 -38.71
CA GLY A 90 8.58 16.37 -38.75
C GLY A 90 8.40 17.03 -37.38
N LYS A 91 9.14 18.10 -37.11
CA LYS A 91 9.07 18.82 -35.83
C LYS A 91 7.67 19.40 -35.63
N ARG A 92 7.03 19.10 -34.50
CA ARG A 92 5.62 19.46 -34.23
C ARG A 92 5.45 20.60 -33.24
N THR A 93 6.46 20.87 -32.43
CA THR A 93 6.41 21.86 -31.37
C THR A 93 7.67 22.73 -31.40
N ASN A 94 7.67 23.80 -30.61
CA ASN A 94 8.88 24.61 -30.38
C ASN A 94 9.72 24.09 -29.21
N LEU A 95 9.42 22.91 -28.67
CA LEU A 95 10.14 22.31 -27.54
C LEU A 95 11.47 21.65 -28.00
N PRO A 96 12.35 21.33 -27.04
CA PRO A 96 13.51 20.47 -27.28
C PRO A 96 13.14 19.16 -27.96
N ILE A 97 14.00 18.69 -28.86
CA ILE A 97 13.64 17.58 -29.76
C ILE A 97 13.42 16.27 -29.02
N TYR A 98 14.14 16.02 -27.93
CA TYR A 98 13.96 14.78 -27.18
C TYR A 98 12.66 14.71 -26.38
N TYR A 99 11.98 15.83 -26.12
CA TYR A 99 10.62 15.81 -25.56
C TYR A 99 9.60 15.30 -26.58
N GLU A 100 9.79 15.66 -27.86
CA GLU A 100 8.95 15.14 -28.92
C GLU A 100 9.23 13.65 -29.18
N VAL A 101 10.50 13.25 -29.14
CA VAL A 101 10.90 11.84 -29.28
C VAL A 101 10.38 11.00 -28.10
N ASP A 102 10.41 11.52 -26.88
CA ASP A 102 9.81 10.87 -25.70
C ASP A 102 8.31 10.62 -25.86
N GLN A 103 7.57 11.63 -26.33
CA GLN A 103 6.15 11.47 -26.60
C GLN A 103 5.88 10.52 -27.76
N PHE A 104 6.77 10.47 -28.75
CA PHE A 104 6.70 9.49 -29.81
C PHE A 104 6.91 8.07 -29.29
N PHE A 105 7.87 7.85 -28.39
CA PHE A 105 8.05 6.57 -27.72
C PHE A 105 6.85 6.18 -26.86
N SER A 106 6.21 7.15 -26.20
CA SER A 106 4.94 6.94 -25.50
C SER A 106 3.86 6.43 -26.43
N PHE A 107 3.69 7.09 -27.58
CA PHE A 107 2.74 6.66 -28.60
C PHE A 107 3.05 5.24 -29.11
N LEU A 108 4.33 4.93 -29.38
CA LEU A 108 4.74 3.59 -29.82
C LEU A 108 4.39 2.54 -28.76
N PHE A 109 4.70 2.81 -27.50
CA PHE A 109 4.40 1.92 -26.38
C PHE A 109 2.90 1.69 -26.21
N GLU A 110 2.08 2.74 -26.27
CA GLU A 110 0.63 2.60 -26.14
C GLU A 110 -0.01 1.85 -27.31
N ARG A 111 0.49 2.08 -28.53
CA ARG A 111 -0.10 1.56 -29.75
C ARG A 111 0.36 0.14 -30.09
N PHE A 112 1.63 -0.14 -29.85
CA PHE A 112 2.28 -1.38 -30.26
C PHE A 112 2.83 -2.20 -29.08
N GLY A 113 3.06 -1.57 -27.93
CA GLY A 113 3.58 -2.24 -26.73
C GLY A 113 2.56 -3.17 -26.05
N LYS A 114 1.27 -3.09 -26.41
CA LYS A 114 0.21 -3.99 -25.93
C LYS A 114 -0.21 -5.09 -26.91
N ASN A 115 0.32 -5.09 -28.14
CA ASN A 115 -0.09 -6.01 -29.21
C ASN A 115 1.10 -6.58 -30.01
N GLY A 116 2.19 -6.96 -29.32
CA GLY A 116 3.30 -7.70 -29.94
C GLY A 116 3.06 -9.21 -29.93
N LYS A 117 2.12 -9.71 -30.73
CA LYS A 117 2.28 -11.03 -31.35
C LYS A 117 3.28 -10.87 -32.49
N ASP A 118 4.11 -11.89 -32.68
CA ASP A 118 5.12 -12.06 -33.74
C ASP A 118 6.49 -11.43 -33.45
N GLY A 119 7.31 -12.20 -32.73
CA GLY A 119 8.76 -12.05 -32.81
C GLY A 119 9.59 -12.43 -31.60
N ASP A 120 9.01 -12.98 -30.53
CA ASP A 120 9.78 -13.37 -29.36
C ASP A 120 9.28 -14.69 -28.77
N ASP A 121 9.43 -15.76 -29.55
CA ASP A 121 9.09 -17.10 -29.08
C ASP A 121 10.14 -17.72 -28.14
N ASP A 122 11.26 -17.05 -27.91
CA ASP A 122 12.38 -17.62 -27.14
C ASP A 122 12.69 -16.91 -25.81
N ILE A 123 12.11 -15.74 -25.50
CA ILE A 123 12.25 -15.15 -24.16
C ILE A 123 11.19 -15.73 -23.21
N PRO A 124 11.62 -16.39 -22.10
CA PRO A 124 10.70 -16.92 -21.11
C PRO A 124 9.88 -15.84 -20.43
N GLN A 125 8.58 -16.04 -20.31
CA GLN A 125 7.70 -15.14 -19.55
C GLN A 125 7.67 -15.52 -18.07
N TYR A 126 7.44 -14.53 -17.21
CA TYR A 126 7.28 -14.71 -15.77
C TYR A 126 5.82 -14.49 -15.39
N TRP A 127 5.26 -15.48 -14.70
CA TRP A 127 3.87 -15.53 -14.28
C TRP A 127 3.75 -15.54 -12.76
N LEU A 128 2.70 -14.93 -12.26
CA LEU A 128 2.31 -15.00 -10.86
C LEU A 128 0.95 -15.69 -10.76
N LEU A 129 0.91 -16.85 -10.11
CA LEU A 129 -0.28 -17.70 -10.00
C LEU A 129 -0.68 -17.90 -8.52
N ALA A 130 -1.97 -17.73 -8.20
CA ALA A 130 -2.52 -18.11 -6.91
C ALA A 130 -2.88 -19.61 -6.91
N SER A 131 -2.43 -20.36 -5.91
CA SER A 131 -2.78 -21.77 -5.71
C SER A 131 -4.11 -21.95 -4.95
N GLY A 132 -5.17 -21.27 -5.40
CA GLY A 132 -6.47 -21.26 -4.74
C GLY A 132 -6.56 -20.31 -3.54
N GLU A 133 -7.73 -20.26 -2.90
CA GLU A 133 -7.97 -19.40 -1.75
C GLU A 133 -7.03 -19.77 -0.60
N HIS A 134 -6.30 -18.80 -0.04
CA HIS A 134 -5.22 -19.04 0.95
C HIS A 134 -4.14 -20.05 0.55
N GLY A 135 -4.01 -20.39 -0.74
CA GLY A 135 -3.01 -21.32 -1.25
C GLY A 135 -3.30 -22.79 -1.00
N VAL A 136 -4.56 -23.18 -0.75
CA VAL A 136 -4.99 -24.56 -0.45
C VAL A 136 -4.56 -25.61 -1.48
N MET A 137 -4.34 -25.22 -2.74
CA MET A 137 -3.91 -26.14 -3.80
C MET A 137 -2.40 -26.34 -3.86
N TRP A 138 -1.62 -25.69 -2.99
CA TRP A 138 -0.16 -25.77 -3.05
C TRP A 138 0.36 -27.20 -2.87
N ASP A 139 -0.17 -27.94 -1.89
CA ASP A 139 0.28 -29.31 -1.64
C ASP A 139 -0.01 -30.23 -2.84
N ASP A 140 -1.14 -30.02 -3.51
CA ASP A 140 -1.46 -30.74 -4.74
C ASP A 140 -0.53 -30.37 -5.89
N PHE A 141 -0.24 -29.07 -6.08
CA PHE A 141 0.66 -28.57 -7.13
C PHE A 141 2.09 -29.08 -6.93
N TYR A 142 2.56 -29.06 -5.67
CA TYR A 142 3.88 -29.52 -5.30
C TYR A 142 4.04 -31.03 -5.49
N ASN A 143 3.14 -31.83 -4.89
CA ASN A 143 3.26 -33.28 -4.89
C ASN A 143 3.06 -33.91 -6.27
N ASN A 144 2.29 -33.27 -7.15
CA ASN A 144 2.01 -33.78 -8.50
C ASN A 144 2.86 -33.10 -9.59
N GLU A 145 3.77 -32.18 -9.24
CA GLU A 145 4.60 -31.43 -10.20
C GLU A 145 3.77 -30.70 -11.28
N ILE A 146 2.68 -30.05 -10.85
CA ILE A 146 1.77 -29.32 -11.72
C ILE A 146 1.46 -27.91 -11.21
N ILE A 147 0.95 -27.08 -12.10
CA ILE A 147 0.11 -25.95 -11.77
C ILE A 147 -1.26 -26.13 -12.40
N ALA A 148 -2.30 -25.60 -11.76
CA ALA A 148 -3.65 -25.68 -12.28
C ALA A 148 -4.46 -24.42 -11.99
N ILE A 149 -5.54 -24.21 -12.73
CA ILE A 149 -6.56 -23.19 -12.45
C ILE A 149 -7.94 -23.86 -12.35
N GLY A 150 -8.83 -23.25 -11.55
CA GLY A 150 -10.21 -23.72 -11.37
C GLY A 150 -11.08 -23.45 -12.60
N TRP A 151 -12.40 -23.53 -12.43
CA TRP A 151 -13.42 -23.35 -13.48
C TRP A 151 -13.64 -24.56 -14.40
N GLU A 152 -13.61 -25.76 -13.82
CA GLU A 152 -13.94 -27.02 -14.50
C GLU A 152 -15.36 -27.05 -15.11
N GLU A 153 -16.28 -26.22 -14.65
CA GLU A 153 -17.67 -26.15 -15.11
C GLU A 153 -17.78 -25.72 -16.58
N ILE A 154 -16.80 -24.95 -17.09
CA ILE A 154 -16.74 -24.56 -18.50
C ILE A 154 -15.91 -25.54 -19.36
N GLY A 155 -15.50 -26.68 -18.80
CA GLY A 155 -14.80 -27.74 -19.53
C GLY A 155 -13.43 -27.35 -20.10
N ASP A 156 -13.02 -28.02 -21.18
CA ASP A 156 -11.72 -27.81 -21.82
C ASP A 156 -11.63 -26.42 -22.46
N LEU A 157 -10.68 -25.60 -22.01
CA LEU A 157 -10.49 -24.23 -22.49
C LEU A 157 -10.10 -24.16 -23.97
N LYS A 158 -9.57 -25.25 -24.55
CA LYS A 158 -9.23 -25.36 -25.98
C LYS A 158 -10.45 -25.44 -26.90
N GLN A 159 -11.65 -25.61 -26.36
CA GLN A 159 -12.88 -25.55 -27.17
C GLN A 159 -13.29 -24.12 -27.56
N TYR A 160 -12.75 -23.09 -26.89
CA TYR A 160 -13.11 -21.69 -27.09
C TYR A 160 -12.05 -20.94 -27.90
N ASN A 161 -12.43 -20.30 -29.02
CA ASN A 161 -11.47 -19.66 -29.93
C ASN A 161 -11.07 -18.24 -29.48
N SER A 162 -11.75 -17.67 -28.47
CA SER A 162 -11.51 -16.32 -28.02
C SER A 162 -11.79 -16.13 -26.54
N LYS A 163 -11.13 -15.13 -25.93
CA LYS A 163 -11.43 -14.70 -24.55
C LYS A 163 -12.91 -14.35 -24.35
N ARG A 164 -13.56 -13.85 -25.39
CA ARG A 164 -14.99 -13.50 -25.35
C ARG A 164 -15.85 -14.75 -25.19
N GLU A 165 -15.57 -15.81 -25.93
CA GLU A 165 -16.29 -17.09 -25.80
C GLU A 165 -16.11 -17.69 -24.39
N ILE A 166 -14.90 -17.62 -23.83
CA ILE A 166 -14.65 -18.01 -22.43
C ILE A 166 -15.47 -17.13 -21.46
N THR A 167 -15.55 -15.82 -21.71
CA THR A 167 -16.34 -14.89 -20.88
C THR A 167 -17.82 -15.24 -20.91
N ASP A 168 -18.34 -15.58 -22.09
CA ASP A 168 -19.75 -15.91 -22.29
C ASP A 168 -20.09 -17.26 -21.62
N ALA A 169 -19.23 -18.27 -21.74
CA ALA A 169 -19.37 -19.55 -21.04
C ALA A 169 -19.34 -19.40 -19.50
N LEU A 170 -18.42 -18.58 -18.97
CA LEU A 170 -18.36 -18.30 -17.52
C LEU A 170 -19.60 -17.56 -17.00
N LYS A 171 -20.27 -16.76 -17.83
CA LYS A 171 -21.52 -16.11 -17.46
C LYS A 171 -22.69 -17.10 -17.43
N GLU A 172 -22.71 -18.03 -18.37
CA GLU A 172 -23.77 -19.01 -18.53
C GLU A 172 -23.73 -20.08 -17.43
N GLU A 173 -22.58 -20.72 -17.24
CA GLU A 173 -22.44 -21.85 -16.31
C GLU A 173 -22.33 -21.43 -14.84
N LEU A 174 -21.67 -20.29 -14.55
CA LEU A 174 -21.40 -19.84 -13.19
C LEU A 174 -22.23 -18.62 -12.76
N GLN A 175 -23.15 -18.15 -13.62
CA GLN A 175 -24.02 -16.99 -13.36
C GLN A 175 -23.24 -15.73 -12.92
N LEU A 176 -22.00 -15.58 -13.39
CA LEU A 176 -21.13 -14.47 -13.02
C LEU A 176 -21.53 -13.20 -13.78
N ASN A 177 -21.73 -12.06 -13.10
CA ASN A 177 -22.18 -10.83 -13.75
C ASN A 177 -21.14 -10.21 -14.72
N ASN A 178 -19.85 -10.27 -14.39
CA ASN A 178 -18.79 -9.70 -15.25
C ASN A 178 -17.40 -10.34 -15.00
N PRO A 179 -17.15 -11.57 -15.46
CA PRO A 179 -15.95 -12.35 -15.13
C PRO A 179 -14.69 -11.96 -15.93
N THR A 180 -14.46 -10.67 -16.21
CA THR A 180 -13.40 -10.21 -17.14
C THR A 180 -11.99 -10.63 -16.74
N ASN A 181 -11.68 -10.66 -15.43
CA ASN A 181 -10.38 -11.09 -14.92
C ASN A 181 -10.24 -12.62 -14.89
N VAL A 182 -11.33 -13.33 -14.62
CA VAL A 182 -11.37 -14.81 -14.64
C VAL A 182 -11.24 -15.33 -16.06
N ALA A 183 -11.98 -14.72 -16.99
CA ALA A 183 -11.87 -15.02 -18.42
C ALA A 183 -10.47 -14.70 -18.96
N LEU A 184 -9.83 -13.63 -18.47
CA LEU A 184 -8.45 -13.35 -18.82
C LEU A 184 -7.51 -14.44 -18.30
N ALA A 185 -7.61 -14.81 -17.02
CA ALA A 185 -6.77 -15.86 -16.44
C ALA A 185 -6.89 -17.20 -17.19
N ASN A 186 -8.13 -17.64 -17.48
CA ASN A 186 -8.39 -18.85 -18.28
C ASN A 186 -7.79 -18.76 -19.67
N TYR A 187 -8.01 -17.65 -20.37
CA TYR A 187 -7.45 -17.44 -21.71
C TYR A 187 -5.92 -17.45 -21.70
N GLN A 188 -5.29 -16.72 -20.77
CA GLN A 188 -3.83 -16.63 -20.68
C GLN A 188 -3.21 -17.98 -20.32
N PHE A 189 -3.80 -18.73 -19.39
CA PHE A 189 -3.32 -20.05 -19.01
C PHE A 189 -3.39 -21.06 -20.16
N ALA A 190 -4.44 -21.02 -20.98
CA ALA A 190 -4.63 -21.95 -22.10
C ALA A 190 -3.88 -21.54 -23.39
N TYR A 191 -3.72 -20.25 -23.64
CA TYR A 191 -3.26 -19.73 -24.94
C TYR A 191 -1.97 -18.90 -24.93
N GLU A 192 -1.63 -18.23 -23.83
CA GLU A 192 -0.47 -17.33 -23.77
C GLU A 192 0.72 -17.94 -23.02
N MET A 193 0.48 -18.63 -21.90
CA MET A 193 1.51 -19.35 -21.16
C MET A 193 2.05 -20.53 -21.99
N LYS A 194 3.37 -20.73 -22.02
CA LYS A 194 4.01 -21.79 -22.81
C LYS A 194 5.06 -22.57 -22.03
N SER A 195 5.42 -23.75 -22.53
CA SER A 195 6.58 -24.48 -22.02
C SER A 195 7.84 -23.62 -22.18
N GLY A 196 8.67 -23.55 -21.14
CA GLY A 196 9.83 -22.67 -21.07
C GLY A 196 9.63 -21.43 -20.20
N ASP A 197 8.38 -21.01 -19.94
CA ASP A 197 8.05 -19.91 -19.02
C ASP A 197 8.32 -20.27 -17.56
N TYR A 198 8.34 -19.28 -16.68
CA TYR A 198 8.48 -19.43 -15.24
C TYR A 198 7.24 -18.95 -14.49
N VAL A 199 6.96 -19.59 -13.36
CA VAL A 199 5.81 -19.27 -12.52
C VAL A 199 6.23 -19.14 -11.06
N PHE A 200 5.83 -18.02 -10.45
CA PHE A 200 5.80 -17.84 -9.00
C PHE A 200 4.42 -18.21 -8.49
N ILE A 201 4.36 -19.10 -7.50
CA ILE A 201 3.12 -19.39 -6.79
C ILE A 201 3.03 -18.47 -5.60
N LYS A 202 1.94 -17.72 -5.52
CA LYS A 202 1.64 -16.86 -4.37
C LYS A 202 0.63 -17.49 -3.44
N ARG A 203 0.84 -17.28 -2.14
CA ARG A 203 -0.14 -17.52 -1.09
C ARG A 203 -0.64 -16.19 -0.54
N GLY A 204 -1.84 -15.82 -0.96
CA GLY A 204 -2.40 -14.50 -0.65
C GLY A 204 -1.61 -13.38 -1.33
N LYS A 205 -1.42 -12.26 -0.61
CA LYS A 205 -0.71 -11.07 -1.11
C LYS A 205 0.71 -10.91 -0.58
N LYS A 206 1.11 -11.77 0.37
CA LYS A 206 2.28 -11.52 1.21
C LYS A 206 3.37 -12.57 1.05
N HIS A 207 3.09 -13.67 0.37
CA HIS A 207 4.01 -14.79 0.28
C HIS A 207 4.09 -15.33 -1.14
N ILE A 208 5.32 -15.61 -1.58
CA ILE A 208 5.60 -16.58 -2.63
C ILE A 208 5.91 -17.91 -1.94
N ILE A 209 5.36 -19.00 -2.45
CA ILE A 209 5.50 -20.35 -1.88
C ILE A 209 6.19 -21.34 -2.82
N GLY A 210 6.34 -20.97 -4.09
CA GLY A 210 6.98 -21.79 -5.09
C GLY A 210 7.47 -20.98 -6.27
N PHE A 211 8.57 -21.42 -6.84
CA PHE A 211 9.08 -20.92 -8.11
C PHE A 211 9.43 -22.12 -8.99
N GLY A 212 8.86 -22.19 -10.18
CA GLY A 212 9.03 -23.33 -11.07
C GLY A 212 9.03 -22.94 -12.54
N LYS A 213 9.56 -23.84 -13.37
CA LYS A 213 9.60 -23.71 -14.83
C LYS A 213 8.51 -24.57 -15.45
N ILE A 214 7.73 -24.01 -16.36
CA ILE A 214 6.69 -24.74 -17.09
C ILE A 214 7.35 -25.67 -18.10
N ILE A 215 7.02 -26.95 -18.07
CA ILE A 215 7.63 -28.00 -18.90
C ILE A 215 6.63 -28.72 -19.81
N SER A 216 5.36 -28.26 -19.84
CA SER A 216 4.37 -28.79 -20.77
C SER A 216 3.46 -27.71 -21.34
N ASP A 217 2.85 -28.05 -22.48
CA ASP A 217 1.67 -27.36 -22.97
C ASP A 217 0.46 -27.55 -22.05
N TYR A 218 -0.59 -26.78 -22.30
CA TYR A 218 -1.88 -26.90 -21.63
C TYR A 218 -2.46 -28.30 -21.79
N GLN A 219 -2.96 -28.86 -20.70
CA GLN A 219 -3.67 -30.14 -20.68
C GLN A 219 -4.98 -29.97 -19.91
N TYR A 220 -6.02 -30.64 -20.39
CA TYR A 220 -7.29 -30.78 -19.67
C TYR A 220 -7.38 -32.19 -19.09
N ASP A 221 -7.40 -32.30 -17.77
CA ASP A 221 -7.47 -33.57 -17.03
C ASP A 221 -8.79 -33.68 -16.27
N PRO A 222 -9.81 -34.34 -16.86
CA PRO A 222 -11.11 -34.54 -16.23
C PRO A 222 -11.12 -35.63 -15.15
N SER A 223 -9.98 -36.30 -14.88
CA SER A 223 -9.90 -37.32 -13.82
C SER A 223 -9.66 -36.73 -12.43
N ARG A 224 -9.30 -35.45 -12.36
CA ARG A 224 -9.13 -34.69 -11.13
C ARG A 224 -10.49 -34.32 -10.54
N GLU A 225 -10.56 -34.10 -9.23
CA GLU A 225 -11.82 -33.71 -8.57
C GLU A 225 -12.18 -32.24 -8.81
N ILE A 226 -11.16 -31.37 -8.87
CA ILE A 226 -11.26 -29.93 -9.12
C ILE A 226 -10.01 -29.47 -9.90
N TYR A 227 -10.04 -28.30 -10.52
CA TYR A 227 -8.88 -27.72 -11.25
C TYR A 227 -8.40 -28.64 -12.39
N HIS A 228 -9.26 -28.88 -13.37
CA HIS A 228 -8.98 -29.78 -14.51
C HIS A 228 -8.00 -29.16 -15.54
N SER A 229 -7.82 -27.84 -15.54
CA SER A 229 -6.91 -27.15 -16.44
C SER A 229 -5.49 -27.15 -15.85
N VAL A 230 -4.60 -27.98 -16.39
CA VAL A 230 -3.29 -28.28 -15.80
C VAL A 230 -2.11 -28.02 -16.76
N ARG A 231 -0.95 -27.73 -16.17
CA ARG A 231 0.37 -27.74 -16.84
C ARG A 231 1.40 -28.36 -15.90
N LYS A 232 2.35 -29.11 -16.45
CA LYS A 232 3.48 -29.66 -15.68
C LYS A 232 4.51 -28.59 -15.41
N VAL A 233 5.08 -28.61 -14.21
CA VAL A 233 6.07 -27.65 -13.74
C VAL A 233 7.23 -28.39 -13.08
N GLU A 234 8.45 -27.96 -13.37
CA GLU A 234 9.65 -28.34 -12.64
C GLU A 234 9.91 -27.29 -11.56
N TRP A 235 9.78 -27.67 -10.29
CA TRP A 235 10.02 -26.74 -9.17
C TRP A 235 11.52 -26.46 -8.99
N LEU A 236 11.91 -25.21 -9.18
CA LEU A 236 13.30 -24.76 -9.04
C LEU A 236 13.60 -24.26 -7.62
N ALA A 237 12.61 -23.64 -6.98
CA ALA A 237 12.66 -23.22 -5.59
C ALA A 237 11.32 -23.53 -4.92
N THR A 238 11.37 -24.10 -3.72
CA THR A 238 10.19 -24.20 -2.85
C THR A 238 10.55 -23.75 -1.44
N GLY A 239 9.63 -23.09 -0.78
CA GLY A 239 9.87 -22.38 0.47
C GLY A 239 8.79 -21.34 0.66
N GLU A 240 8.89 -20.51 1.70
CA GLU A 240 7.99 -19.39 1.85
C GLU A 240 8.77 -18.11 1.98
N TRP A 241 8.55 -17.21 1.03
CA TRP A 241 9.26 -15.94 0.92
C TRP A 241 8.28 -14.79 1.11
N SER A 242 8.50 -14.01 2.16
CA SER A 242 7.74 -12.80 2.40
C SER A 242 8.04 -11.76 1.32
N VAL A 243 6.96 -11.22 0.78
CA VAL A 243 6.88 -10.19 -0.25
C VAL A 243 5.96 -9.07 0.22
N GLU A 244 5.93 -8.82 1.54
CA GLU A 244 5.14 -7.75 2.17
C GLU A 244 5.53 -6.35 1.69
N ASP A 245 6.79 -6.18 1.26
CA ASP A 245 7.30 -4.93 0.70
C ASP A 245 6.94 -4.74 -0.79
N GLU A 246 6.29 -5.73 -1.40
CA GLU A 246 6.04 -5.79 -2.83
C GLU A 246 4.54 -5.79 -3.15
N PRO A 247 4.06 -4.97 -4.11
CA PRO A 247 2.64 -4.91 -4.45
C PRO A 247 2.19 -6.16 -5.21
N ILE A 248 1.62 -7.14 -4.51
CA ILE A 248 1.08 -8.35 -5.14
C ILE A 248 -0.36 -8.15 -5.62
N HIS A 249 -0.56 -8.33 -6.93
CA HIS A 249 -1.89 -8.27 -7.53
C HIS A 249 -2.82 -9.39 -7.02
N THR A 250 -4.09 -9.05 -6.78
CA THR A 250 -5.13 -9.98 -6.28
C THR A 250 -5.61 -11.00 -7.32
N LYS A 251 -5.27 -10.81 -8.60
CA LYS A 251 -5.72 -11.68 -9.69
C LYS A 251 -5.18 -13.11 -9.52
N THR A 252 -5.92 -14.09 -10.03
CA THR A 252 -5.55 -15.51 -9.98
C THR A 252 -4.27 -15.78 -10.77
N LEU A 253 -4.20 -15.27 -12.00
CA LEU A 253 -3.01 -15.34 -12.86
C LEU A 253 -2.68 -13.92 -13.33
N THR A 254 -1.40 -13.55 -13.27
CA THR A 254 -0.90 -12.28 -13.80
C THR A 254 0.41 -12.52 -14.52
N ASN A 255 0.54 -12.03 -15.76
CA ASN A 255 1.83 -11.92 -16.42
C ASN A 255 2.59 -10.74 -15.80
N ILE A 256 3.76 -11.02 -15.21
CA ILE A 256 4.59 -10.01 -14.56
C ILE A 256 5.89 -9.72 -15.32
N THR A 257 6.06 -10.32 -16.50
CA THR A 257 7.28 -10.18 -17.34
C THR A 257 7.64 -8.73 -17.60
N SER A 258 6.63 -7.85 -17.77
CA SER A 258 6.89 -6.43 -17.99
C SER A 258 7.47 -5.72 -16.77
N TYR A 259 7.46 -6.28 -15.56
CA TYR A 259 7.96 -5.62 -14.35
C TYR A 259 9.34 -6.17 -13.97
N GLU A 260 10.38 -5.84 -14.74
CA GLU A 260 11.75 -6.38 -14.57
C GLU A 260 12.26 -6.27 -13.13
N ASP A 261 12.25 -5.07 -12.54
CA ASP A 261 12.73 -4.87 -11.18
C ASP A 261 11.93 -5.69 -10.15
N TYR A 262 10.63 -5.90 -10.39
CA TYR A 262 9.77 -6.72 -9.54
C TYR A 262 10.12 -8.21 -9.68
N VAL A 263 10.33 -8.69 -10.91
CA VAL A 263 10.77 -10.06 -11.19
C VAL A 263 12.14 -10.33 -10.59
N GLU A 264 13.09 -9.41 -10.73
CA GLU A 264 14.43 -9.53 -10.12
C GLU A 264 14.35 -9.64 -8.59
N ARG A 265 13.56 -8.78 -7.93
CA ARG A 265 13.38 -8.86 -6.47
C ARG A 265 12.74 -10.17 -6.03
N LEU A 266 11.80 -10.71 -6.81
CA LEU A 266 11.23 -12.03 -6.54
C LEU A 266 12.27 -13.15 -6.73
N LEU A 267 13.06 -13.10 -7.81
CA LEU A 267 14.15 -14.06 -8.07
C LEU A 267 15.21 -14.03 -6.96
N GLU A 268 15.56 -12.85 -6.44
CA GLU A 268 16.48 -12.68 -5.33
C GLU A 268 15.92 -13.33 -4.07
N LYS A 269 14.66 -13.04 -3.74
CA LYS A 269 13.98 -13.62 -2.58
C LYS A 269 13.94 -15.14 -2.64
N VAL A 270 13.66 -15.72 -3.81
CA VAL A 270 13.64 -17.20 -3.98
C VAL A 270 15.03 -17.82 -4.15
N GLY A 271 16.11 -17.04 -4.02
CA GLY A 271 17.48 -17.53 -4.08
C GLY A 271 17.96 -17.94 -5.47
N MET A 272 17.36 -17.39 -6.52
CA MET A 272 17.67 -17.67 -7.93
C MET A 272 18.57 -16.59 -8.57
N LEU A 273 18.95 -15.57 -7.79
CA LEU A 273 20.02 -14.62 -8.11
C LEU A 273 21.24 -14.89 -7.23
N ASP A 274 22.40 -15.07 -7.88
CA ASP A 274 23.65 -15.45 -7.24
C ASP A 274 24.27 -14.24 -6.52
N THR A 275 23.89 -14.02 -5.26
CA THR A 275 24.41 -12.95 -4.39
C THR A 275 25.13 -13.50 -3.15
N GLY A 276 26.05 -14.45 -3.33
CA GLY A 276 27.24 -14.64 -2.46
C GLY A 276 27.04 -14.74 -0.93
N THR A 277 25.83 -15.02 -0.44
CA THR A 277 25.52 -15.13 0.99
C THR A 277 24.67 -16.39 1.21
N ASN A 278 25.19 -17.29 2.03
CA ASN A 278 24.53 -18.57 2.32
C ASN A 278 23.15 -18.33 2.95
N PRO A 279 22.12 -19.09 2.54
CA PRO A 279 20.80 -19.02 3.17
C PRO A 279 20.87 -19.53 4.62
N PRO A 280 20.12 -18.91 5.57
CA PRO A 280 19.94 -19.48 6.89
C PRO A 280 19.24 -20.84 6.74
N THR A 281 19.90 -21.89 7.23
CA THR A 281 19.40 -23.26 7.26
C THR A 281 18.07 -23.33 8.01
N GLY A 282 17.11 -23.97 7.35
CA GLY A 282 15.73 -24.10 7.81
C GLY A 282 15.56 -24.63 9.22
N THR A 283 14.73 -23.93 9.97
CA THR A 283 13.91 -24.48 11.06
C THR A 283 12.47 -24.12 10.76
N LYS A 284 11.60 -25.13 10.69
CA LYS A 284 10.15 -25.01 10.49
C LYS A 284 9.54 -23.99 11.48
N PRO A 285 8.83 -22.95 11.02
CA PRO A 285 7.83 -22.29 11.85
C PRO A 285 6.51 -23.05 11.72
N ASN A 286 5.90 -23.39 12.86
CA ASN A 286 4.50 -23.76 12.92
C ASN A 286 3.65 -22.65 12.29
N TYR A 287 2.76 -22.99 11.36
CA TYR A 287 1.72 -22.07 10.91
C TYR A 287 0.64 -21.98 11.98
N GLU A 288 0.84 -21.05 12.91
CA GLU A 288 -0.24 -20.51 13.71
C GLU A 288 -0.98 -19.49 12.83
N GLY A 289 -2.31 -19.37 12.96
CA GLY A 289 -3.11 -18.39 12.21
C GLY A 289 -2.64 -16.94 12.45
N PRO A 290 -3.37 -15.91 11.99
CA PRO A 290 -3.03 -14.53 12.35
C PRO A 290 -2.85 -14.46 13.86
N ALA A 291 -1.68 -13.99 14.29
CA ALA A 291 -1.22 -14.15 15.65
C ALA A 291 -2.31 -13.65 16.61
N PRO A 292 -2.72 -14.46 17.61
CA PRO A 292 -3.72 -14.05 18.56
C PRO A 292 -3.27 -12.75 19.19
N TYR A 293 -4.18 -11.78 19.24
CA TYR A 293 -3.93 -10.50 19.85
C TYR A 293 -4.72 -10.39 21.14
N THR A 294 -3.99 -10.42 22.23
CA THR A 294 -4.56 -10.57 23.58
C THR A 294 -4.65 -9.24 24.30
N PHE A 295 -5.47 -9.21 25.33
CA PHE A 295 -5.61 -8.06 26.21
C PHE A 295 -4.28 -7.66 26.87
N GLU A 296 -3.49 -8.65 27.30
CA GLU A 296 -2.15 -8.44 27.88
C GLU A 296 -1.19 -7.74 26.91
N GLN A 297 -1.24 -8.13 25.63
CA GLN A 297 -0.41 -7.48 24.60
C GLN A 297 -0.80 -6.02 24.43
N VAL A 298 -2.09 -5.68 24.36
CA VAL A 298 -2.51 -4.27 24.29
C VAL A 298 -2.04 -3.46 25.48
N LEU A 299 -2.18 -3.99 26.71
CA LEU A 299 -1.73 -3.29 27.92
C LEU A 299 -0.23 -3.00 27.91
N SER A 300 0.57 -3.88 27.30
CA SER A 300 2.01 -3.68 27.16
C SER A 300 2.39 -2.69 26.05
N GLU A 301 1.58 -2.59 24.99
CA GLU A 301 1.86 -1.77 23.81
C GLU A 301 1.25 -0.36 23.92
N VAL A 302 0.12 -0.21 24.60
CA VAL A 302 -0.64 1.04 24.71
C VAL A 302 -0.59 1.53 26.15
N PHE A 303 -0.23 2.80 26.34
CA PHE A 303 -0.17 3.43 27.65
C PHE A 303 -1.56 3.87 28.14
N MET A 304 -2.47 2.92 28.29
CA MET A 304 -3.86 3.13 28.68
C MET A 304 -4.28 2.08 29.71
N GLU A 305 -5.04 2.51 30.71
CA GLU A 305 -5.56 1.63 31.76
C GLU A 305 -6.53 0.59 31.19
N ALA A 306 -6.54 -0.61 31.80
CA ALA A 306 -7.39 -1.73 31.40
C ALA A 306 -8.88 -1.37 31.35
N GLU A 307 -9.40 -0.72 32.38
CA GLU A 307 -10.80 -0.27 32.47
C GLU A 307 -11.17 0.62 31.28
N LYS A 308 -10.24 1.48 30.84
CA LYS A 308 -10.49 2.37 29.69
C LYS A 308 -10.53 1.61 28.38
N ILE A 309 -9.66 0.60 28.19
CA ILE A 309 -9.68 -0.25 27.00
C ILE A 309 -10.99 -1.03 26.92
N GLU A 310 -11.44 -1.63 28.03
CA GLU A 310 -12.72 -2.35 28.11
C GLU A 310 -13.90 -1.44 27.76
N GLU A 311 -13.96 -0.23 28.33
CA GLU A 311 -14.99 0.78 28.00
C GLU A 311 -15.01 1.09 26.49
N ILE A 312 -13.85 1.18 25.85
CA ILE A 312 -13.74 1.45 24.41
C ILE A 312 -14.25 0.26 23.58
N LEU A 313 -13.91 -0.97 23.96
CA LEU A 313 -14.38 -2.17 23.27
C LEU A 313 -15.90 -2.32 23.38
N GLU A 314 -16.46 -2.16 24.58
CA GLU A 314 -17.92 -2.16 24.79
C GLU A 314 -18.60 -1.05 23.96
N THR A 315 -17.97 0.11 23.89
CA THR A 315 -18.45 1.21 23.06
C THR A 315 -18.39 0.87 21.58
N LEU A 316 -17.33 0.21 21.09
CA LEU A 316 -17.23 -0.26 19.71
C LEU A 316 -18.32 -1.28 19.40
N ASP A 317 -18.59 -2.21 20.31
CA ASP A 317 -19.66 -3.18 20.13
C ASP A 317 -21.04 -2.53 20.02
N TYR A 318 -21.33 -1.58 20.92
CA TYR A 318 -22.64 -0.92 21.00
C TYR A 318 -22.84 0.16 19.92
N LYS A 319 -21.86 1.04 19.71
CA LYS A 319 -21.98 2.19 18.79
C LYS A 319 -21.45 1.90 17.39
N LYS A 320 -20.58 0.91 17.21
CA LYS A 320 -19.84 0.61 15.97
C LYS A 320 -18.92 1.73 15.48
N ASN A 321 -19.04 2.95 15.98
CA ASN A 321 -18.20 4.08 15.60
C ASN A 321 -17.70 4.85 16.82
N ILE A 322 -16.40 5.11 16.84
CA ILE A 322 -15.75 5.93 17.86
C ILE A 322 -14.85 6.99 17.24
N ILE A 323 -14.62 8.06 17.97
CA ILE A 323 -13.59 9.05 17.69
C ILE A 323 -12.66 9.10 18.90
N LEU A 324 -11.40 8.76 18.67
CA LEU A 324 -10.30 9.01 19.60
C LEU A 324 -9.87 10.46 19.42
N GLN A 325 -10.14 11.30 20.43
CA GLN A 325 -9.76 12.70 20.41
C GLN A 325 -8.76 13.01 21.52
N GLY A 326 -7.84 13.92 21.24
CA GLY A 326 -6.87 14.36 22.24
C GLY A 326 -5.74 15.18 21.63
N PRO A 327 -4.81 15.64 22.47
CA PRO A 327 -3.67 16.43 22.04
C PRO A 327 -2.80 15.68 21.01
N PRO A 328 -1.98 16.40 20.23
CA PRO A 328 -1.02 15.75 19.34
C PRO A 328 -0.01 14.92 20.15
N GLY A 329 0.47 13.82 19.57
CA GLY A 329 1.51 12.99 20.20
C GLY A 329 1.04 12.14 21.39
N VAL A 330 -0.26 11.82 21.50
CA VAL A 330 -0.76 10.84 22.50
C VAL A 330 -1.00 9.44 21.91
N GLY A 331 -0.47 9.17 20.71
CA GLY A 331 -0.56 7.84 20.08
C GLY A 331 -1.92 7.44 19.50
N LYS A 332 -2.87 8.37 19.28
CA LYS A 332 -4.25 8.05 18.83
C LYS A 332 -4.33 7.05 17.67
N THR A 333 -3.55 7.27 16.60
CA THR A 333 -3.52 6.39 15.42
C THR A 333 -2.94 5.01 15.74
N PHE A 334 -1.93 4.95 16.61
CA PHE A 334 -1.37 3.70 17.10
C PHE A 334 -2.41 2.92 17.94
N VAL A 335 -3.07 3.60 18.88
CA VAL A 335 -4.12 3.03 19.73
C VAL A 335 -5.29 2.51 18.89
N ALA A 336 -5.75 3.26 17.89
CA ALA A 336 -6.84 2.86 16.99
C ALA A 336 -6.60 1.48 16.36
N LYS A 337 -5.38 1.26 15.81
CA LYS A 337 -5.03 -0.01 15.17
C LYS A 337 -4.97 -1.16 16.17
N ARG A 338 -4.45 -0.92 17.39
CA ARG A 338 -4.37 -1.95 18.44
C ARG A 338 -5.74 -2.33 18.99
N LEU A 339 -6.62 -1.36 19.19
CA LEU A 339 -7.99 -1.64 19.60
C LEU A 339 -8.73 -2.47 18.54
N ALA A 340 -8.52 -2.19 17.24
CA ALA A 340 -9.09 -3.01 16.17
C ALA A 340 -8.59 -4.46 16.23
N TYR A 341 -7.27 -4.68 16.38
CA TYR A 341 -6.72 -6.03 16.56
C TYR A 341 -7.30 -6.74 17.78
N LEU A 342 -7.45 -6.04 18.90
CA LEU A 342 -7.95 -6.63 20.14
C LEU A 342 -9.43 -7.01 20.01
N HIS A 343 -10.22 -6.14 19.39
CA HIS A 343 -11.63 -6.40 19.10
C HIS A 343 -11.82 -7.55 18.08
N MET A 344 -10.85 -7.80 17.20
CA MET A 344 -10.81 -9.00 16.35
C MET A 344 -10.26 -10.24 17.07
N GLY A 345 -9.51 -10.06 18.16
CA GLY A 345 -8.73 -11.10 18.81
C GLY A 345 -7.48 -11.55 18.03
N VAL A 346 -7.14 -10.89 16.91
CA VAL A 346 -6.03 -11.27 16.02
C VAL A 346 -5.40 -10.05 15.34
N LYS A 347 -4.09 -10.12 15.07
CA LYS A 347 -3.40 -9.13 14.21
C LYS A 347 -3.68 -9.41 12.73
N ASP A 348 -4.82 -8.93 12.22
CA ASP A 348 -5.21 -9.09 10.81
C ASP A 348 -5.40 -7.73 10.11
N ASP A 349 -4.40 -7.32 9.34
CA ASP A 349 -4.43 -6.08 8.56
C ASP A 349 -5.36 -6.15 7.34
N SER A 350 -5.78 -7.34 6.89
CA SER A 350 -6.66 -7.45 5.71
C SER A 350 -8.08 -6.97 5.98
N LYS A 351 -8.47 -6.92 7.26
CA LYS A 351 -9.75 -6.43 7.77
C LYS A 351 -9.72 -4.97 8.23
N ILE A 352 -8.57 -4.31 8.09
CA ILE A 352 -8.40 -2.89 8.44
C ILE A 352 -8.10 -2.08 7.18
N GLU A 353 -8.88 -1.04 6.95
CA GLU A 353 -8.60 -0.04 5.91
C GLU A 353 -8.21 1.28 6.60
N PHE A 354 -7.05 1.83 6.24
CA PHE A 354 -6.53 3.08 6.83
C PHE A 354 -6.53 4.20 5.78
N LEU A 355 -7.04 5.36 6.17
CA LEU A 355 -6.98 6.56 5.34
C LEU A 355 -6.92 7.81 6.22
N GLN A 356 -6.45 8.92 5.65
CA GLN A 356 -6.44 10.22 6.30
C GLN A 356 -7.33 11.19 5.53
N PHE A 357 -8.17 11.94 6.23
CA PHE A 357 -8.97 13.00 5.62
C PHE A 357 -8.20 14.32 5.50
N HIS A 358 -8.50 15.03 4.42
CA HIS A 358 -8.00 16.36 4.12
C HIS A 358 -9.11 17.21 3.50
N GLN A 359 -8.91 18.53 3.42
CA GLN A 359 -9.96 19.46 3.00
C GLN A 359 -10.52 19.18 1.59
N SER A 360 -9.69 18.65 0.70
CA SER A 360 -10.09 18.29 -0.67
C SER A 360 -10.71 16.89 -0.79
N TYR A 361 -10.86 16.14 0.29
CA TYR A 361 -11.38 14.77 0.25
C TYR A 361 -12.88 14.80 -0.03
N SER A 362 -13.35 14.00 -0.98
CA SER A 362 -14.68 14.13 -1.58
C SER A 362 -15.53 12.86 -1.46
N TYR A 363 -16.84 13.01 -1.73
CA TYR A 363 -17.76 11.88 -1.81
C TYR A 363 -17.35 10.92 -2.94
N GLU A 364 -16.89 11.47 -4.05
CA GLU A 364 -16.51 10.75 -5.26
C GLU A 364 -15.27 9.87 -5.06
N ASP A 365 -14.41 10.21 -4.10
CA ASP A 365 -13.26 9.40 -3.67
C ASP A 365 -13.65 8.34 -2.64
N PHE A 366 -14.58 8.68 -1.74
CA PHE A 366 -14.93 7.84 -0.61
C PHE A 366 -15.99 6.78 -0.93
N ILE A 367 -17.06 7.18 -1.62
CA ILE A 367 -18.23 6.36 -1.89
C ILE A 367 -18.26 5.93 -3.35
N ARG A 368 -18.53 6.85 -4.27
CA ARG A 368 -18.64 6.55 -5.70
C ARG A 368 -18.65 7.84 -6.50
N GLY A 369 -18.01 7.84 -7.67
CA GLY A 369 -18.04 9.01 -8.55
C GLY A 369 -17.51 8.73 -9.94
N TYR A 370 -17.86 9.61 -10.89
CA TYR A 370 -17.30 9.57 -12.23
C TYR A 370 -15.88 10.11 -12.24
N LYS A 371 -14.93 9.29 -12.69
CA LYS A 371 -13.53 9.68 -12.87
C LYS A 371 -13.12 9.50 -14.33
N PRO A 372 -12.29 10.42 -14.87
CA PRO A 372 -11.75 10.25 -16.21
C PRO A 372 -10.90 8.99 -16.27
N ASN A 373 -11.03 8.23 -17.36
CA ASN A 373 -10.15 7.14 -17.72
C ASN A 373 -9.04 7.65 -18.66
N LEU A 374 -8.08 6.79 -18.98
CA LEU A 374 -6.94 7.13 -19.85
C LEU A 374 -7.36 7.48 -21.30
N GLU A 375 -8.60 7.19 -21.67
CA GLU A 375 -9.18 7.50 -22.99
C GLU A 375 -9.94 8.85 -22.98
N GLY A 376 -9.93 9.58 -21.85
CA GLY A 376 -10.67 10.83 -21.69
C GLY A 376 -12.17 10.66 -21.43
N ASN A 377 -12.66 9.42 -21.33
CA ASN A 377 -14.06 9.12 -21.01
C ASN A 377 -14.27 9.09 -19.49
N PHE A 378 -15.47 9.46 -19.04
CA PHE A 378 -15.82 9.35 -17.62
C PHE A 378 -16.36 7.95 -17.31
N THR A 379 -15.73 7.28 -16.35
CA THR A 379 -16.17 5.96 -15.85
C THR A 379 -16.56 6.08 -14.40
N LEU A 380 -17.65 5.42 -14.02
CA LEU A 380 -18.06 5.34 -12.63
C LEU A 380 -17.05 4.46 -11.88
N LYS A 381 -16.47 4.99 -10.81
CA LYS A 381 -15.55 4.25 -9.94
C LYS A 381 -16.10 4.17 -8.53
N ASP A 382 -15.93 2.99 -7.94
CA ASP A 382 -16.25 2.73 -6.55
C ASP A 382 -15.13 3.29 -5.66
N GLY A 383 -15.54 4.03 -4.64
CA GLY A 383 -14.66 4.61 -3.66
C GLY A 383 -14.19 3.60 -2.61
N ILE A 384 -13.26 4.04 -1.76
CA ILE A 384 -12.62 3.17 -0.77
C ILE A 384 -13.63 2.59 0.24
N PHE A 385 -14.59 3.39 0.72
CA PHE A 385 -15.59 2.91 1.68
C PHE A 385 -16.63 2.00 1.05
N TYR A 386 -17.02 2.27 -0.20
CA TYR A 386 -17.93 1.39 -0.93
C TYR A 386 -17.32 0.00 -1.13
N THR A 387 -16.09 -0.05 -1.64
CA THR A 387 -15.38 -1.32 -1.84
C THR A 387 -15.11 -2.04 -0.51
N PHE A 388 -14.79 -1.31 0.55
CA PHE A 388 -14.63 -1.87 1.89
C PHE A 388 -15.91 -2.48 2.45
N CYS A 389 -17.05 -1.80 2.31
CA CYS A 389 -18.35 -2.35 2.71
C CYS A 389 -18.72 -3.59 1.90
N LYS A 390 -18.39 -3.64 0.60
CA LYS A 390 -18.63 -4.84 -0.21
C LYS A 390 -17.84 -6.05 0.29
N LYS A 391 -16.54 -5.87 0.58
CA LYS A 391 -15.73 -6.93 1.22
C LYS A 391 -16.38 -7.45 2.51
N ALA A 392 -16.83 -6.54 3.38
CA ALA A 392 -17.46 -6.91 4.65
C ALA A 392 -18.86 -7.53 4.50
N ILE A 393 -19.58 -7.24 3.41
CA ILE A 393 -20.85 -7.92 3.07
C ILE A 393 -20.57 -9.39 2.69
N ASP A 394 -19.48 -9.63 1.95
CA ASP A 394 -19.09 -10.96 1.49
C ASP A 394 -18.45 -11.83 2.60
N ASP A 395 -18.11 -11.22 3.75
CA ASP A 395 -17.56 -11.88 4.94
C ASP A 395 -18.27 -11.42 6.24
N PRO A 396 -19.54 -11.86 6.47
CA PRO A 396 -20.37 -11.35 7.57
C PRO A 396 -19.94 -11.84 8.96
N GLU A 397 -19.16 -12.92 9.04
CA GLU A 397 -18.73 -13.54 10.31
C GLU A 397 -17.58 -12.79 10.97
N ASN A 398 -16.89 -11.92 10.23
CA ASN A 398 -15.73 -11.19 10.70
C ASN A 398 -15.99 -9.69 10.78
N ASN A 399 -15.40 -9.04 11.80
CA ASN A 399 -15.44 -7.60 11.94
C ASN A 399 -14.40 -6.92 11.04
N TYR A 400 -14.78 -5.80 10.44
CA TYR A 400 -13.97 -4.97 9.57
C TYR A 400 -13.85 -3.55 10.15
N TYR A 401 -12.68 -2.92 10.08
CA TYR A 401 -12.40 -1.63 10.70
C TYR A 401 -11.89 -0.64 9.68
N MET A 402 -12.52 0.53 9.61
CA MET A 402 -11.98 1.66 8.87
C MET A 402 -11.44 2.69 9.85
N ILE A 403 -10.13 2.90 9.81
CA ILE A 403 -9.44 3.91 10.61
C ILE A 403 -9.30 5.17 9.77
N ILE A 404 -9.91 6.26 10.24
CA ILE A 404 -9.97 7.55 9.56
C ILE A 404 -9.15 8.55 10.35
N ASP A 405 -7.94 8.81 9.90
CA ASP A 405 -7.06 9.79 10.53
C ASP A 405 -7.46 11.23 10.17
N GLU A 406 -7.23 12.15 11.10
CA GLU A 406 -7.61 13.56 10.98
C GLU A 406 -9.07 13.76 10.52
N ILE A 407 -10.00 13.04 11.12
CA ILE A 407 -11.40 12.95 10.66
C ILE A 407 -12.09 14.33 10.58
N ASN A 408 -11.66 15.30 11.40
CA ASN A 408 -12.16 16.67 11.41
C ASN A 408 -11.64 17.55 10.27
N ARG A 409 -10.62 17.12 9.50
CA ARG A 409 -10.11 17.87 8.34
C ARG A 409 -10.99 17.74 7.10
N GLY A 410 -11.84 16.72 7.05
CA GLY A 410 -12.81 16.51 5.97
C GLY A 410 -14.19 17.06 6.31
N ASN A 411 -14.96 17.47 5.29
CA ASN A 411 -16.38 17.75 5.47
C ASN A 411 -17.17 16.43 5.51
N LEU A 412 -17.32 15.87 6.70
CA LEU A 412 -17.90 14.54 6.91
C LEU A 412 -19.32 14.40 6.34
N SER A 413 -20.17 15.41 6.51
CA SER A 413 -21.53 15.40 5.96
C SER A 413 -21.52 15.30 4.43
N LYS A 414 -20.57 15.98 3.77
CA LYS A 414 -20.39 15.90 2.31
C LYS A 414 -19.75 14.58 1.89
N ILE A 415 -18.74 14.10 2.61
CA ILE A 415 -17.98 12.88 2.29
C ILE A 415 -18.86 11.64 2.42
N PHE A 416 -19.61 11.50 3.51
CA PHE A 416 -20.51 10.35 3.71
C PHE A 416 -21.81 10.47 2.92
N GLY A 417 -22.26 11.69 2.60
CA GLY A 417 -23.47 11.91 1.82
C GLY A 417 -24.69 11.17 2.37
N GLU A 418 -25.29 10.31 1.56
CA GLU A 418 -26.48 9.51 1.90
C GLU A 418 -26.19 8.47 2.99
N LEU A 419 -24.94 8.03 3.12
CA LEU A 419 -24.53 7.03 4.09
C LEU A 419 -24.38 7.60 5.51
N MET A 420 -24.44 8.93 5.65
CA MET A 420 -24.33 9.59 6.95
C MET A 420 -25.38 9.09 7.95
N MET A 421 -26.55 8.66 7.50
CA MET A 421 -27.53 8.01 8.38
C MET A 421 -27.14 6.56 8.71
N LEU A 422 -26.65 5.83 7.73
CA LEU A 422 -26.42 4.38 7.79
C LEU A 422 -25.22 3.99 8.66
N ILE A 423 -24.33 4.92 9.00
CA ILE A 423 -23.23 4.63 9.93
C ILE A 423 -23.75 4.32 11.34
N GLU A 424 -24.96 4.76 11.71
CA GLU A 424 -25.58 4.44 13.00
C GLU A 424 -25.78 2.92 13.15
N ALA A 425 -25.39 2.36 14.30
CA ALA A 425 -25.41 0.90 14.53
C ALA A 425 -26.78 0.26 14.25
N ASP A 426 -27.87 0.93 14.63
CA ASP A 426 -29.25 0.45 14.46
C ASP A 426 -29.78 0.63 13.02
N LYS A 427 -29.05 1.31 12.13
CA LYS A 427 -29.45 1.64 10.75
C LYS A 427 -28.61 0.93 9.69
N ARG A 428 -27.98 -0.18 10.06
CA ARG A 428 -27.16 -1.02 9.18
C ARG A 428 -27.89 -2.25 8.66
N GLY A 429 -27.38 -2.80 7.58
CA GLY A 429 -27.93 -3.98 6.91
C GLY A 429 -28.93 -3.66 5.79
N ASN A 430 -29.29 -4.70 5.04
CA ASN A 430 -30.07 -4.59 3.80
C ASN A 430 -31.43 -3.90 3.97
N LYS A 431 -32.04 -3.98 5.16
CA LYS A 431 -33.34 -3.35 5.45
C LYS A 431 -33.31 -1.81 5.36
N TYR A 432 -32.14 -1.20 5.48
CA TYR A 432 -31.95 0.25 5.34
C TYR A 432 -31.25 0.63 4.04
N ALA A 433 -31.17 -0.27 3.07
CA ALA A 433 -30.46 0.00 1.82
C ALA A 433 -31.06 1.21 1.09
N VAL A 434 -30.19 2.16 0.73
CA VAL A 434 -30.54 3.41 0.06
C VAL A 434 -30.03 3.40 -1.38
N LYS A 435 -30.62 4.22 -2.24
CA LYS A 435 -30.11 4.47 -3.58
C LYS A 435 -29.07 5.59 -3.50
N LEU A 436 -27.88 5.37 -4.03
CA LEU A 436 -26.79 6.36 -4.06
C LEU A 436 -26.99 7.34 -5.23
N ALA A 437 -26.39 8.52 -5.17
CA ALA A 437 -26.45 9.54 -6.21
C ALA A 437 -26.07 9.02 -7.60
N TYR A 438 -25.08 8.13 -7.68
CA TYR A 438 -24.61 7.52 -8.93
C TYR A 438 -25.09 6.07 -9.15
N SER A 439 -26.11 5.61 -8.41
CA SER A 439 -26.71 4.29 -8.63
C SER A 439 -27.38 4.20 -10.00
N ILE A 440 -27.07 3.13 -10.76
CA ILE A 440 -27.71 2.83 -12.03
C ILE A 440 -28.91 1.90 -11.79
N GLY A 441 -30.09 2.24 -12.32
CA GLY A 441 -31.30 1.42 -12.18
C GLY A 441 -31.84 1.39 -10.74
N GLU A 442 -32.10 0.19 -10.22
CA GLU A 442 -32.62 -0.06 -8.87
C GLU A 442 -31.54 -0.47 -7.86
N GLU A 443 -30.25 -0.35 -8.21
CA GLU A 443 -29.14 -0.70 -7.33
C GLU A 443 -29.19 0.11 -6.02
N LYS A 444 -29.32 -0.61 -4.90
CA LYS A 444 -29.26 -0.06 -3.54
C LYS A 444 -27.98 -0.51 -2.84
N PHE A 445 -27.57 0.31 -1.87
CA PHE A 445 -26.38 0.08 -1.05
C PHE A 445 -26.72 0.26 0.43
N TYR A 446 -26.08 -0.55 1.28
CA TYR A 446 -26.18 -0.44 2.73
C TYR A 446 -24.81 -0.67 3.37
N ILE A 447 -24.63 -0.18 4.60
CA ILE A 447 -23.44 -0.48 5.41
C ILE A 447 -23.73 -1.77 6.20
N PRO A 448 -22.87 -2.81 6.12
CA PRO A 448 -23.08 -4.04 6.87
C PRO A 448 -22.79 -3.87 8.37
N SER A 449 -23.36 -4.73 9.21
CA SER A 449 -23.31 -4.62 10.68
C SER A 449 -21.93 -4.85 11.28
N ASN A 450 -21.07 -5.58 10.58
CA ASN A 450 -19.72 -5.97 10.99
C ASN A 450 -18.64 -4.90 10.69
N ILE A 451 -19.01 -3.76 10.08
CA ILE A 451 -18.09 -2.63 9.91
C ILE A 451 -17.93 -1.86 11.23
N HIS A 452 -16.75 -1.32 11.50
CA HIS A 452 -16.47 -0.46 12.64
C HIS A 452 -15.68 0.76 12.15
N LEU A 453 -16.05 1.96 12.58
CA LEU A 453 -15.35 3.19 12.20
C LEU A 453 -14.59 3.73 13.41
N ILE A 454 -13.28 3.95 13.25
CA ILE A 454 -12.44 4.54 14.27
C ILE A 454 -11.83 5.81 13.71
N GLY A 455 -12.36 6.96 14.11
CA GLY A 455 -11.77 8.25 13.75
C GLY A 455 -10.70 8.66 14.76
N THR A 456 -9.65 9.35 14.30
CA THR A 456 -8.74 10.09 15.20
C THR A 456 -8.87 11.58 14.93
N MET A 457 -8.86 12.38 16.00
CA MET A 457 -9.07 13.81 15.95
C MET A 457 -8.10 14.55 16.87
N ASN A 458 -7.36 15.52 16.33
CA ASN A 458 -6.59 16.44 17.15
C ASN A 458 -7.51 17.50 17.75
N THR A 459 -7.43 17.70 19.06
CA THR A 459 -8.23 18.71 19.76
C THR A 459 -7.64 20.12 19.67
N ALA A 460 -6.37 20.24 19.28
CA ALA A 460 -5.68 21.51 19.08
C ALA A 460 -6.15 22.26 17.82
N ASP A 461 -6.75 21.56 16.85
CA ASP A 461 -7.14 22.16 15.57
C ASP A 461 -8.45 22.95 15.69
N ARG A 462 -8.38 24.17 16.22
CA ARG A 462 -9.53 25.10 16.42
C ARG A 462 -10.11 25.68 15.11
N SER A 463 -9.36 25.61 14.00
CA SER A 463 -9.75 26.17 12.68
C SER A 463 -10.62 25.24 11.85
N LEU A 464 -10.75 23.98 12.25
CA LEU A 464 -11.54 22.96 11.55
C LEU A 464 -12.99 23.00 12.04
N ALA A 465 -13.93 22.78 11.13
CA ALA A 465 -15.36 22.91 11.41
C ALA A 465 -15.74 22.11 12.67
N LEU A 466 -16.41 22.78 13.62
CA LEU A 466 -17.02 22.11 14.77
C LEU A 466 -17.79 20.91 14.26
N VAL A 467 -17.44 19.73 14.79
CA VAL A 467 -18.12 18.49 14.45
C VAL A 467 -19.62 18.69 14.67
N ASP A 468 -20.39 18.63 13.58
CA ASP A 468 -21.84 18.86 13.62
C ASP A 468 -22.49 17.95 14.67
N TYR A 469 -23.48 18.46 15.41
CA TYR A 469 -24.28 17.70 16.37
C TYR A 469 -24.83 16.40 15.77
N ALA A 470 -25.13 16.43 14.47
CA ALA A 470 -25.55 15.26 13.72
C ALA A 470 -24.46 14.17 13.71
N LEU A 471 -23.18 14.51 13.51
CA LEU A 471 -22.08 13.55 13.58
C LEU A 471 -21.79 13.14 15.03
N ARG A 472 -21.88 14.08 15.98
CA ARG A 472 -21.64 13.80 17.40
C ARG A 472 -22.56 12.72 17.96
N ARG A 473 -23.77 12.58 17.42
CA ARG A 473 -24.73 11.52 17.79
C ARG A 473 -24.32 10.12 17.31
N ARG A 474 -23.52 10.04 16.25
CA ARG A 474 -23.21 8.81 15.49
C ARG A 474 -21.87 8.19 15.86
N PHE A 475 -20.98 8.97 16.45
CA PHE A 475 -19.72 8.54 17.03
C PHE A 475 -19.75 8.72 18.53
N SER A 476 -19.15 7.77 19.26
CA SER A 476 -18.78 8.01 20.66
C SER A 476 -17.41 8.70 20.73
N PHE A 477 -17.27 9.73 21.56
CA PHE A 477 -16.03 10.49 21.67
C PHE A 477 -15.27 10.02 22.90
N ILE A 478 -14.07 9.52 22.67
CA ILE A 478 -13.18 9.00 23.71
C ILE A 478 -11.96 9.91 23.77
N ASN A 479 -11.69 10.45 24.96
CA ASN A 479 -10.51 11.26 25.20
C ASN A 479 -9.30 10.34 25.39
N VAL A 480 -8.23 10.61 24.65
CA VAL A 480 -6.90 10.02 24.86
C VAL A 480 -6.00 11.12 25.42
N GLU A 481 -5.56 10.93 26.67
CA GLU A 481 -4.78 11.91 27.42
C GLU A 481 -3.28 11.55 27.40
N PRO A 482 -2.36 12.49 27.68
CA PRO A 482 -0.95 12.18 27.86
C PRO A 482 -0.75 11.16 28.99
N ALA A 483 -0.03 10.07 28.70
CA ALA A 483 0.07 8.90 29.57
C ALA A 483 1.34 8.88 30.43
N PHE A 484 1.96 10.03 30.69
CA PHE A 484 3.22 10.15 31.43
C PHE A 484 3.18 9.47 32.81
N HIS A 485 2.01 9.47 33.44
CA HIS A 485 1.80 8.93 34.79
C HIS A 485 1.51 7.43 34.83
N THR A 486 1.25 6.80 33.68
CA THR A 486 0.94 5.37 33.61
C THR A 486 2.17 4.51 33.89
N ASP A 487 1.95 3.38 34.55
CA ASP A 487 3.05 2.46 34.86
C ASP A 487 3.62 1.81 33.59
N SER A 488 2.76 1.50 32.61
CA SER A 488 3.16 0.99 31.30
C SER A 488 4.14 1.92 30.55
N PHE A 489 3.96 3.25 30.64
CA PHE A 489 4.87 4.20 30.01
C PHE A 489 6.24 4.21 30.73
N LYS A 490 6.22 4.23 32.07
CA LYS A 490 7.46 4.20 32.87
C LYS A 490 8.23 2.91 32.64
N GLU A 491 7.55 1.77 32.64
CA GLU A 491 8.14 0.46 32.37
C GLU A 491 8.72 0.37 30.95
N PHE A 492 8.02 0.94 29.96
CA PHE A 492 8.54 1.04 28.60
C PHE A 492 9.85 1.83 28.55
N LEU A 493 9.95 3.00 29.18
CA LEU A 493 11.19 3.78 29.20
C LEU A 493 12.33 3.07 29.95
N ILE A 494 12.02 2.39 31.05
CA ILE A 494 12.99 1.54 31.77
C ILE A 494 13.52 0.43 30.85
N SER A 495 12.64 -0.21 30.07
CA SER A 495 13.03 -1.25 29.10
C SER A 495 13.99 -0.72 28.02
N LYS A 496 13.92 0.58 27.72
CA LYS A 496 14.80 1.28 26.79
C LYS A 496 16.12 1.75 27.43
N GLY A 497 16.35 1.44 28.70
CA GLY A 497 17.59 1.77 29.40
C GLY A 497 17.59 3.14 30.08
N ILE A 498 16.45 3.82 30.18
CA ILE A 498 16.32 5.12 30.85
C ILE A 498 16.15 4.87 32.37
N SER A 499 16.87 5.65 33.17
CA SER A 499 16.88 5.51 34.62
C SER A 499 15.57 6.02 35.25
N LYS A 500 15.14 5.39 36.36
CA LYS A 500 13.93 5.82 37.08
C LYS A 500 13.98 7.28 37.52
N GLY A 501 15.14 7.74 37.99
CA GLY A 501 15.32 9.13 38.39
C GLY A 501 15.19 10.11 37.22
N PHE A 502 15.66 9.72 36.02
CA PHE A 502 15.50 10.53 34.83
C PHE A 502 14.05 10.56 34.33
N ILE A 503 13.34 9.43 34.40
CA ILE A 503 11.90 9.37 34.09
C ILE A 503 11.11 10.31 35.01
N GLU A 504 11.39 10.31 36.32
CA GLU A 504 10.76 11.24 37.26
C GLU A 504 11.07 12.70 36.91
N LYS A 505 12.33 13.04 36.58
CA LYS A 505 12.70 14.38 36.11
C LYS A 505 11.89 14.77 34.87
N LEU A 506 11.82 13.89 33.86
CA LEU A 506 11.08 14.11 32.61
C LEU A 506 9.60 14.37 32.87
N ILE A 507 8.95 13.54 33.71
CA ILE A 507 7.52 13.69 34.00
C ILE A 507 7.26 15.04 34.68
N ILE A 508 8.05 15.40 35.70
CA ILE A 508 7.91 16.69 36.39
C ILE A 508 8.08 17.85 35.41
N SER A 509 9.13 17.82 34.59
CA SER A 509 9.41 18.86 33.61
C SER A 509 8.26 19.05 32.61
N ILE A 510 7.71 17.97 32.06
CA ILE A 510 6.62 18.06 31.08
C ILE A 510 5.28 18.40 31.73
N ASP A 511 5.01 17.93 32.95
CA ASP A 511 3.82 18.34 33.70
C ASP A 511 3.80 19.85 33.93
N GLU A 512 4.92 20.45 34.34
CA GLU A 512 5.01 21.91 34.51
C GLU A 512 4.69 22.66 33.22
N VAL A 513 5.19 22.19 32.08
CA VAL A 513 4.88 22.78 30.76
C VAL A 513 3.41 22.58 30.40
N ASN A 514 2.86 21.39 30.62
CA ASN A 514 1.44 21.11 30.36
C ASN A 514 0.53 21.96 31.25
N GLN A 515 0.89 22.22 32.51
CA GLN A 515 0.15 23.15 33.36
C GLN A 515 0.16 24.58 32.80
N GLU A 516 1.30 25.06 32.28
CA GLU A 516 1.36 26.36 31.60
C GLU A 516 0.45 26.44 30.36
N ILE A 517 0.37 25.35 29.58
CA ILE A 517 -0.50 25.23 28.40
C ILE A 517 -1.98 25.23 28.81
N ILE A 518 -2.35 24.42 29.81
CA ILE A 518 -3.73 24.29 30.31
C ILE A 518 -4.22 25.62 30.90
N ASN A 519 -3.35 26.33 31.62
CA ASN A 519 -3.68 27.60 32.26
C ASN A 519 -3.87 28.74 31.24
N ASP A 520 -3.32 28.64 30.03
CA ASP A 520 -3.61 29.57 28.92
C ASP A 520 -4.97 29.26 28.27
N LYS A 521 -6.04 29.52 29.01
CA LYS A 521 -7.43 29.25 28.58
C LYS A 521 -7.87 30.09 27.37
N ILE A 522 -7.15 31.15 27.06
CA ILE A 522 -7.48 32.06 25.94
C ILE A 522 -6.94 31.45 24.64
N ASN A 523 -5.65 31.14 24.59
CA ASN A 523 -4.99 30.74 23.35
C ASN A 523 -4.93 29.22 23.15
N LEU A 524 -4.73 28.45 24.23
CA LEU A 524 -4.40 27.02 24.15
C LEU A 524 -5.42 26.14 24.90
N GLY A 525 -5.21 25.88 26.19
CA GLY A 525 -6.03 24.99 27.00
C GLY A 525 -5.68 23.51 26.84
N LYS A 526 -6.50 22.63 27.45
CA LYS A 526 -6.22 21.20 27.59
C LYS A 526 -5.94 20.45 26.27
N GLY A 527 -6.57 20.86 25.17
CA GLY A 527 -6.38 20.19 23.88
C GLY A 527 -4.99 20.33 23.24
N TYR A 528 -4.11 21.15 23.82
CA TYR A 528 -2.74 21.46 23.37
C TYR A 528 -1.66 20.84 24.26
N GLU A 529 -2.01 20.02 25.26
CA GLU A 529 -1.00 19.35 26.08
C GLU A 529 0.01 18.59 25.19
N ILE A 530 1.27 18.60 25.59
CA ILE A 530 2.32 17.82 24.96
C ILE A 530 2.05 16.35 25.28
N GLY A 531 1.98 15.52 24.25
CA GLY A 531 1.79 14.08 24.40
C GLY A 531 3.10 13.31 24.65
N HIS A 532 2.97 12.05 25.06
CA HIS A 532 4.09 11.19 25.43
C HIS A 532 4.84 10.58 24.23
N SER A 533 4.26 10.60 23.02
CA SER A 533 4.86 9.98 21.82
C SER A 533 6.22 10.59 21.45
N TYR A 534 6.45 11.88 21.71
CA TYR A 534 7.76 12.54 21.54
C TYR A 534 8.87 11.87 22.35
N PHE A 535 8.49 11.28 23.49
CA PHE A 535 9.40 10.66 24.44
C PHE A 535 9.44 9.14 24.31
N CYS A 536 8.97 8.58 23.19
CA CYS A 536 9.01 7.14 22.94
C CYS A 536 10.21 6.78 22.04
N PRO A 537 11.32 6.22 22.57
CA PRO A 537 12.47 5.86 21.74
C PRO A 537 12.13 4.75 20.74
N THR A 538 12.45 4.97 19.46
CA THR A 538 12.34 3.95 18.41
C THR A 538 13.54 2.99 18.37
N ILE A 539 14.66 3.39 18.98
CA ILE A 539 15.86 2.55 19.14
C ILE A 539 15.66 1.47 20.20
N GLU A 540 16.44 0.39 20.14
CA GLU A 540 16.36 -0.71 21.11
C GLU A 540 16.73 -0.24 22.52
N ARG A 541 17.78 0.56 22.64
CA ARG A 541 18.29 1.08 23.91
C ARG A 541 18.84 2.50 23.74
N VAL A 542 18.57 3.35 24.72
CA VAL A 542 19.15 4.69 24.84
C VAL A 542 20.46 4.58 25.63
N ASP A 543 21.58 4.94 25.00
CA ASP A 543 22.91 4.90 25.65
C ASP A 543 23.16 6.10 26.57
N ASP A 544 22.62 7.26 26.21
CA ASP A 544 22.80 8.54 26.91
C ASP A 544 21.44 9.25 27.00
N GLU A 545 20.81 9.15 28.19
CA GLU A 545 19.46 9.66 28.43
C GLU A 545 19.39 11.20 28.40
N GLU A 546 20.45 11.90 28.81
CA GLU A 546 20.52 13.36 28.74
C GLU A 546 20.58 13.85 27.29
N LYS A 547 21.48 13.29 26.48
CA LYS A 547 21.58 13.67 25.06
C LYS A 547 20.33 13.31 24.27
N TRP A 548 19.69 12.19 24.61
CA TRP A 548 18.43 11.79 24.01
C TRP A 548 17.32 12.81 24.30
N TYR A 549 17.15 13.19 25.56
CA TYR A 549 16.15 14.16 25.97
C TYR A 549 16.44 15.57 25.43
N GLU A 550 17.69 16.05 25.49
CA GLU A 550 18.10 17.34 24.93
C GLU A 550 17.76 17.43 23.44
N ARG A 551 17.95 16.33 22.70
CA ARG A 551 17.58 16.25 21.29
C ARG A 551 16.09 16.42 21.07
N ILE A 552 15.25 15.73 21.85
CA ILE A 552 13.79 15.85 21.77
C ILE A 552 13.36 17.28 22.10
N VAL A 553 13.88 17.84 23.19
CA VAL A 553 13.55 19.21 23.60
C VAL A 553 13.93 20.20 22.51
N ARG A 554 15.12 20.08 21.93
CA ARG A 554 15.62 21.02 20.91
C ARG A 554 14.89 20.91 19.57
N LEU A 555 14.62 19.69 19.10
CA LEU A 555 14.14 19.44 17.74
C LEU A 555 12.62 19.36 17.64
N GLU A 556 11.92 19.01 18.72
CA GLU A 556 10.48 18.73 18.67
C GLU A 556 9.70 19.65 19.62
N ILE A 557 10.10 19.71 20.90
CA ILE A 557 9.36 20.52 21.88
C ILE A 557 9.58 22.02 21.68
N ALA A 558 10.82 22.47 21.45
CA ALA A 558 11.11 23.89 21.27
C ALA A 558 10.40 24.51 20.06
N PRO A 559 10.39 23.88 18.86
CA PRO A 559 9.57 24.37 17.75
C PRO A 559 8.07 24.39 18.09
N LEU A 560 7.55 23.35 18.73
CA LEU A 560 6.14 23.27 19.13
C LEU A 560 5.74 24.42 20.07
N LEU A 561 6.55 24.69 21.10
CA LEU A 561 6.29 25.79 22.04
C LEU A 561 6.36 27.17 21.37
N LYS A 562 7.24 27.34 20.39
CA LYS A 562 7.30 28.56 19.57
C LYS A 562 6.04 28.75 18.73
N GLU A 563 5.42 27.67 18.25
CA GLU A 563 4.13 27.76 17.56
C GLU A 563 2.99 28.07 18.53
N TYR A 564 2.98 27.47 19.72
CA TYR A 564 1.95 27.70 20.74
C TYR A 564 1.95 29.13 21.27
N TRP A 565 3.13 29.71 21.45
CA TRP A 565 3.32 31.07 21.95
C TRP A 565 4.12 31.93 20.97
N PHE A 566 3.67 31.99 19.72
CA PHE A 566 4.32 32.71 18.62
C PHE A 566 4.70 34.16 18.97
N ASP A 567 3.82 34.90 19.65
CA ASP A 567 4.06 36.30 20.03
C ASP A 567 4.71 36.47 21.42
N ARG A 568 5.17 35.39 22.08
CA ARG A 568 5.74 35.44 23.45
C ARG A 568 7.06 34.68 23.56
N GLU A 569 8.07 35.12 22.80
CA GLU A 569 9.41 34.53 22.79
C GLU A 569 10.06 34.47 24.18
N ASP A 570 9.84 35.48 25.04
CA ASP A 570 10.36 35.49 26.41
C ASP A 570 9.80 34.32 27.24
N LYS A 571 8.49 34.06 27.13
CA LYS A 571 7.83 32.94 27.82
C LYS A 571 8.36 31.60 27.33
N VAL A 572 8.53 31.46 26.02
CA VAL A 572 9.09 30.23 25.43
C VAL A 572 10.52 30.00 25.92
N SER A 573 11.35 31.05 25.93
CA SER A 573 12.74 30.97 26.41
C SER A 573 12.81 30.61 27.89
N GLU A 574 11.93 31.19 28.71
CA GLU A 574 11.82 30.87 30.14
C GLU A 574 11.45 29.39 30.35
N ILE A 575 10.47 28.87 29.61
CA ILE A 575 10.06 27.47 29.69
C ILE A 575 11.19 26.54 29.24
N LEU A 576 11.85 26.85 28.11
CA LEU A 576 12.94 26.03 27.59
C LEU A 576 14.15 25.96 28.54
N ASN A 577 14.44 27.04 29.26
CA ASN A 577 15.49 27.05 30.28
C ASN A 577 15.18 26.15 31.47
N ARG A 578 13.90 25.90 31.78
CA ARG A 578 13.48 24.95 32.83
C ARG A 578 13.56 23.48 32.36
N LEU A 579 13.53 23.26 31.05
CA LEU A 579 13.63 21.93 30.44
C LEU A 579 15.08 21.45 30.25
N GLN A 580 16.09 22.32 30.46
CA GLN A 580 17.51 21.96 30.51
C GLN A 580 17.86 21.54 31.94
#